data_AF-A0A1S8AZP1-F1
#
_entry.id   AF-A0A1S8AZP1-F1
#
_cell.length_a   1.000
_cell.length_b   1.000
_cell.length_c   1.000
_cell.angle_alpha   90.00
_cell.angle_beta   90.00
_cell.angle_gamma   90.00
#
_symmetry.space_group_name_H-M   'P 1'
#
loop_
_entity.id
_entity.type
_entity.pdbx_description
1 polymer ?
#
loop_
_entity_poly.entity_id
_entity_poly.type
_entity_poly.pdbx_seq_one_letter_code
_entity_poly.pdbx_strand_id
1 'polypeptide(L)' 'MSSDADIDPSEYEALEDADVTMRKNEHGLHIADDEVTGVSSQGQTPEEALANLAAAVESHREASSDETGDDWL' A
#
# COMPACT_ATOMS: atom_id res chain seq x y z
N MET A 1 -0.69 -17.70 -0.22
CA MET A 1 -0.62 -17.30 1.20
C MET A 1 -1.91 -16.51 1.43
N SER A 2 -2.76 -16.94 2.36
CA SER A 2 -4.11 -16.38 2.56
C SER A 2 -4.01 -15.23 3.56
N SER A 3 -4.28 -13.99 3.13
CA SER A 3 -4.64 -12.92 4.05
C SER A 3 -6.04 -13.23 4.60
N ASP A 4 -6.26 -13.00 5.88
CA ASP A 4 -7.48 -13.33 6.63
C ASP A 4 -8.65 -12.36 6.31
N ALA A 5 -8.69 -11.87 5.07
CA ALA A 5 -9.72 -11.03 4.50
C ALA A 5 -9.97 -11.50 3.07
N ASP A 6 -11.23 -11.74 2.70
CA ASP A 6 -11.67 -12.05 1.32
C ASP A 6 -11.45 -10.87 0.34
N ILE A 7 -10.35 -10.13 0.47
CA ILE A 7 -10.05 -8.95 -0.35
C ILE A 7 -8.70 -9.16 -1.01
N ASP A 8 -8.73 -9.13 -2.34
CA ASP A 8 -7.57 -9.28 -3.18
C ASP A 8 -6.94 -7.91 -3.44
N PRO A 9 -5.70 -7.64 -3.01
CA PRO A 9 -5.04 -6.37 -3.27
C PRO A 9 -4.90 -6.06 -4.77
N SER A 10 -4.91 -7.08 -5.64
CA SER A 10 -4.85 -6.88 -7.10
C SER A 10 -6.10 -6.22 -7.71
N GLU A 11 -7.18 -6.05 -6.94
CA GLU A 11 -8.34 -5.25 -7.38
C GLU A 11 -8.01 -3.74 -7.47
N TYR A 12 -6.91 -3.30 -6.86
CA TYR A 12 -6.42 -1.94 -6.97
C TYR A 12 -5.29 -1.88 -8.00
N GLU A 13 -5.44 -1.06 -9.05
CA GLU A 13 -4.44 -0.89 -10.12
C GLU A 13 -3.06 -0.51 -9.56
N ALA A 14 -3.01 0.32 -8.51
CA ALA A 14 -1.76 0.68 -7.85
C ALA A 14 -1.04 -0.52 -7.19
N LEU A 15 -1.76 -1.60 -6.89
CA LEU A 15 -1.27 -2.77 -6.15
C LEU A 15 -1.22 -4.06 -7.00
N GLU A 16 -1.47 -4.00 -8.32
CA GLU A 16 -1.47 -5.18 -9.20
C GLU A 16 -0.16 -6.01 -9.08
N ASP A 17 0.97 -5.34 -8.95
CA ASP A 17 2.31 -5.94 -8.80
C ASP A 17 2.88 -5.80 -7.38
N ALA A 18 2.09 -5.38 -6.40
CA ALA A 18 2.55 -5.16 -5.03
C ALA A 18 2.60 -6.49 -4.25
N ASP A 19 3.64 -6.66 -3.44
CA ASP A 19 3.70 -7.77 -2.47
C ASP A 19 3.12 -7.29 -1.14
N VAL A 20 1.80 -7.45 -1.00
CA VAL A 20 1.06 -6.89 0.13
C VAL A 20 0.93 -7.90 1.27
N THR A 21 1.41 -7.52 2.45
CA THR A 21 1.15 -8.24 3.70
C THR A 21 0.14 -7.49 4.56
N MET A 22 -0.75 -8.24 5.23
CA MET A 22 -1.77 -7.67 6.10
C MET A 22 -1.54 -8.14 7.54
N ARG A 23 -1.48 -7.21 8.48
CA ARG A 23 -1.35 -7.49 9.93
C ARG A 23 -2.34 -6.67 10.74
N LYS A 24 -2.65 -7.13 11.95
CA LYS A 24 -3.50 -6.41 12.89
C LYS A 24 -2.68 -5.98 14.10
N ASN A 25 -2.76 -4.70 14.47
CA ASN A 25 -2.03 -4.20 15.64
C ASN A 25 -2.82 -4.38 16.96
N GLU A 26 -2.19 -4.01 18.08
CA GLU A 26 -2.79 -4.13 19.42
C GLU A 26 -4.04 -3.26 19.62
N HIS A 27 -4.22 -2.23 18.81
CA HIS A 27 -5.40 -1.36 18.82
C HIS A 27 -6.52 -1.87 17.90
N GLY A 28 -6.31 -2.99 17.22
CA GLY A 28 -7.28 -3.62 16.34
C GLY A 28 -7.36 -3.01 14.93
N LEU A 29 -6.40 -2.17 14.53
CA LEU A 29 -6.30 -1.65 13.17
C LEU A 29 -5.68 -2.68 12.24
N HIS A 30 -6.19 -2.72 11.01
CA HIS A 30 -5.58 -3.46 9.91
C HIS A 30 -4.49 -2.58 9.29
N ILE A 31 -3.32 -3.17 9.10
CA ILE A 31 -2.16 -2.53 8.49
C ILE A 31 -1.81 -3.35 7.25
N ALA A 32 -1.83 -2.69 6.10
CA ALA A 32 -1.39 -3.22 4.83
C ALA A 32 0.00 -2.66 4.54
N ASP A 33 0.97 -3.55 4.33
CA ASP A 33 2.36 -3.23 4.06
C ASP A 33 2.69 -3.72 2.62
N ASP A 34 3.18 -2.83 1.76
CA ASP A 34 3.76 -3.20 0.46
C ASP A 34 5.26 -3.46 0.63
N GLU A 35 5.68 -4.72 0.57
CA GLU A 35 7.07 -5.14 0.76
C GLU A 35 7.99 -4.69 -0.39
N VAL A 36 7.42 -4.30 -1.54
CA VAL A 36 8.18 -3.84 -2.71
C VAL A 36 8.60 -2.38 -2.54
N THR A 37 7.65 -1.50 -2.20
CA THR A 37 7.91 -0.06 -2.04
C THR A 37 8.28 0.32 -0.61
N GLY A 38 7.97 -0.52 0.38
CA GLY A 38 8.07 -0.21 1.81
C GLY A 38 6.98 0.74 2.30
N VAL A 39 5.98 1.06 1.47
CA VAL A 39 4.84 1.89 1.86
C VAL A 39 3.88 1.05 2.71
N SER A 40 3.40 1.65 3.80
CA SER A 40 2.40 1.04 4.67
C SER A 40 1.22 1.97 4.86
N SER A 41 0.03 1.39 5.02
CA SER A 41 -1.16 2.14 5.38
C SER A 41 -2.06 1.36 6.33
N GLN A 42 -3.00 2.07 6.98
CA GLN A 42 -3.85 1.51 8.02
C GLN A 42 -5.33 1.84 7.79
N GLY A 43 -6.21 0.97 8.28
CA GLY A 43 -7.67 1.09 8.21
C GLY A 43 -8.40 0.38 9.35
N GLN A 44 -9.66 0.74 9.59
CA GLN A 44 -10.49 0.03 10.57
C GLN A 44 -10.88 -1.35 10.01
N THR A 45 -11.04 -1.46 8.69
CA THR A 45 -11.25 -2.71 7.96
C THR A 45 -10.05 -3.05 7.04
N PRO A 46 -9.93 -4.30 6.58
CA PRO A 46 -8.94 -4.68 5.57
C PRO A 46 -9.11 -3.88 4.25
N GLU A 47 -10.36 -3.63 3.84
CA GLU A 47 -10.68 -2.86 2.63
C GLU A 47 -10.16 -1.43 2.72
N GLU A 48 -10.39 -0.76 3.86
CA GLU A 48 -9.90 0.59 4.10
C GLU A 48 -8.36 0.62 4.13
N ALA A 49 -7.73 -0.37 4.74
CA ALA A 49 -6.26 -0.45 4.77
C ALA A 49 -5.67 -0.58 3.36
N LEU A 50 -6.27 -1.42 2.50
CA LEU A 50 -5.85 -1.58 1.10
C LEU A 50 -6.14 -0.35 0.25
N ALA A 51 -7.32 0.24 0.37
CA ALA A 51 -7.66 1.48 -0.34
C ALA A 51 -6.71 2.63 0.02
N ASN A 52 -6.40 2.77 1.32
CA ASN A 52 -5.45 3.76 1.78
C ASN A 52 -4.01 3.44 1.34
N LEU A 53 -3.64 2.15 1.25
CA LEU A 53 -2.33 1.73 0.75
C LEU A 53 -2.19 2.05 -0.74
N ALA A 54 -3.20 1.73 -1.56
CA ALA A 54 -3.21 2.02 -2.98
C ALA A 54 -3.01 3.52 -3.26
N ALA A 55 -3.72 4.39 -2.54
CA ALA A 55 -3.54 5.84 -2.64
C ALA A 55 -2.13 6.29 -2.23
N ALA A 56 -1.57 5.69 -1.17
CA ALA A 56 -0.22 6.01 -0.69
C ALA A 56 0.87 5.56 -1.68
N VAL A 57 0.71 4.36 -2.28
CA VAL A 57 1.62 3.85 -3.32
C VAL A 57 1.56 4.72 -4.57
N GLU A 58 0.37 5.15 -4.99
CA GLU A 58 0.22 6.07 -6.13
C GLU A 58 0.95 7.39 -5.86
N SER A 59 0.70 8.03 -4.71
CA SER A 59 1.42 9.26 -4.33
C SER A 59 2.93 9.04 -4.22
N HIS A 60 3.38 7.87 -3.75
CA HIS A 60 4.80 7.54 -3.69
C HIS A 60 5.42 7.39 -5.09
N ARG A 61 4.70 6.80 -6.04
CA ARG A 61 5.13 6.69 -7.44
C ARG A 61 5.20 8.04 -8.12
N GLU A 62 4.18 8.89 -7.94
CA GLU A 62 4.19 10.26 -8.46
C GLU A 62 5.41 11.02 -7.95
N ALA A 63 5.65 11.00 -6.63
CA ALA A 63 6.82 11.65 -6.04
C ALA A 63 8.15 11.07 -6.55
N SER A 64 8.28 9.75 -6.63
CA SER A 64 9.51 9.09 -7.09
C SER A 64 9.77 9.31 -8.59
N SER A 65 8.71 9.50 -9.38
CA SER A 65 8.83 9.80 -10.81
C SER A 65 9.30 11.24 -11.08
N ASP A 66 9.00 12.17 -10.17
CA ASP A 66 9.38 13.58 -10.27
C ASP A 66 10.85 13.82 -9.90
N GLU A 67 11.47 12.91 -9.14
CA GLU A 67 12.89 12.98 -8.73
C GLU A 67 13.88 12.73 -9.90
N THR A 68 13.41 12.36 -11.10
CA THR A 68 14.25 12.39 -12.32
C THR A 68 14.40 13.80 -12.89
N GLY A 69 13.64 14.77 -12.39
CA GLY A 69 13.68 16.18 -12.82
C GLY A 69 14.76 17.01 -12.14
N ASP A 70 15.66 16.38 -11.40
CA ASP A 70 16.46 17.10 -10.42
C ASP A 70 17.95 17.12 -10.86
N ASP A 71 18.18 17.85 -11.97
CA ASP A 71 19.45 18.46 -12.41
C ASP A 71 19.55 19.90 -11.88
N TRP A 72 19.72 20.04 -10.57
CA TRP A 72 19.95 21.29 -9.84
C TRP A 72 21.45 21.34 -9.58
N LEU A 73 22.15 21.68 -10.66
CA LEU A 73 23.51 22.23 -10.68
C LEU A 73 23.65 23.46 -9.77
#